data_AF-A0A935P2J3-F1
#
_entry.id   AF-A0A935P2J3-F1
#
_cell.length_a   1.000
_cell.length_b   1.000
_cell.length_c   1.000
_cell.angle_alpha   90.00
_cell.angle_beta   90.00
_cell.angle_gamma   90.00
#
_symmetry.space_group_name_H-M   'P 1'
#
loop_
_entity.id
_entity.type
_entity.pdbx_description
1 polymer ?
#
loop_
_entity_poly.entity_id
_entity_poly.type
_entity_poly.pdbx_seq_one_letter_code
_entity_poly.pdbx_strand_id
1 'polypeptide(L)' 'MRFSNFQREVEVDASTVRAGLDTLVEQYPSLREVLLDNQHQVRGVHKLFLDGEPLDSLQAAVRHDSEVAVVTAIAGG' A
#
# COMPACT_ATOMS: atom_id res chain seq x y z
N MET A 1 1.79 -10.56 22.45
CA MET A 1 1.03 -9.69 21.51
C MET A 1 1.07 -8.26 22.02
N ARG A 2 1.89 -7.39 21.41
CA ARG A 2 1.69 -5.94 21.37
C ARG A 2 2.85 -5.33 20.59
N PHE A 3 2.58 -4.90 19.36
CA PHE A 3 3.39 -3.86 18.73
C PHE A 3 2.55 -2.59 18.74
N SER A 4 3.11 -1.59 19.42
CA SER A 4 2.55 -0.30 19.80
C SER A 4 2.55 0.69 18.64
N ASN A 5 1.43 1.41 18.49
CA ASN A 5 1.33 2.80 18.02
C ASN A 5 1.59 3.17 16.54
N PHE A 6 1.55 2.24 15.60
CA PHE A 6 1.57 2.63 14.18
C PHE A 6 0.15 2.99 13.75
N GLN A 7 -0.07 4.23 13.28
CA GLN A 7 -1.29 4.54 12.53
C GLN A 7 -1.44 3.47 11.45
N ARG A 8 -2.43 2.60 11.62
CA ARG A 8 -2.69 1.48 10.72
C ARG A 8 -3.17 1.97 9.35
N GLU A 9 -3.64 3.20 9.32
CA GLU A 9 -4.24 3.89 8.18
C GLU A 9 -3.57 5.26 8.04
N VAL A 10 -3.22 5.61 6.81
CA VAL A 10 -2.66 6.91 6.43
C VAL A 10 -3.56 7.46 5.34
N GLU A 11 -4.12 8.65 5.57
CA GLU A 11 -4.89 9.37 4.56
C GLU A 11 -3.93 10.06 3.59
N VAL A 12 -4.14 9.85 2.29
CA VAL A 12 -3.35 10.46 1.22
C VAL A 12 -4.28 10.96 0.11
N ASP A 13 -4.00 12.15 -0.41
CA ASP A 13 -4.66 12.64 -1.62
C ASP A 13 -4.05 12.00 -2.86
N ALA A 14 -4.87 11.30 -3.64
CA ALA A 14 -4.45 10.65 -4.87
C ALA A 14 -5.61 10.43 -5.84
N SER A 15 -5.29 10.33 -7.14
CA SER A 15 -6.25 9.98 -8.19
C SER A 15 -6.20 8.51 -8.61
N THR A 16 -5.11 7.80 -8.26
CA THR A 16 -4.91 6.36 -8.53
C THR A 16 -4.21 5.69 -7.35
N VAL A 17 -4.27 4.36 -7.29
CA VAL A 17 -3.53 3.60 -6.27
C VAL A 17 -2.02 3.85 -6.37
N ARG A 18 -1.47 3.93 -7.59
CA ARG A 18 -0.05 4.24 -7.82
C ARG A 18 0.32 5.60 -7.23
N ALA A 19 -0.47 6.63 -7.51
CA ALA A 19 -0.22 7.97 -6.98
C ALA A 19 -0.31 7.97 -5.44
N GLY A 20 -1.27 7.23 -4.86
CA GLY A 20 -1.39 7.10 -3.41
C GLY A 20 -0.17 6.43 -2.77
N LEU A 21 0.33 5.35 -3.37
CA LEU A 21 1.56 4.69 -2.92
C LEU A 21 2.79 5.60 -3.05
N ASP A 22 2.91 6.34 -4.14
CA ASP A 22 4.01 7.30 -4.33
C ASP A 22 3.97 8.39 -3.25
N THR A 23 2.79 9.00 -3.01
CA THR A 23 2.58 9.97 -1.92
C THR A 23 2.91 9.37 -0.54
N LEU A 24 2.49 8.13 -0.28
CA LEU A 24 2.76 7.43 0.97
C LEU A 24 4.28 7.26 1.20
N VAL A 25 5.04 6.84 0.19
CA VAL A 25 6.49 6.65 0.34
C VAL A 25 7.28 7.95 0.30
N GLU A 26 6.71 9.04 -0.21
CA GLU A 26 7.27 10.39 -0.05
C GLU A 26 7.12 10.89 1.39
N GLN A 27 5.96 10.69 2.01
CA GLN A 27 5.72 11.03 3.41
C GLN A 27 6.50 10.12 4.38
N TYR A 28 6.65 8.84 4.03
CA TYR A 28 7.33 7.83 4.83
C TYR A 28 8.39 7.08 4.01
N PRO A 29 9.58 7.68 3.79
CA PRO A 29 10.62 7.09 2.94
C PRO A 29 11.07 5.68 3.35
N SER A 30 11.00 5.33 4.63
CA SER A 30 11.29 3.98 5.12
C SER A 30 10.36 2.90 4.55
N LEU A 31 9.12 3.25 4.20
CA LEU A 31 8.16 2.33 3.58
C LEU A 31 8.54 2.01 2.13
N ARG A 32 9.32 2.85 1.45
CA ARG A 32 9.74 2.60 0.07
C ARG A 32 10.46 1.27 -0.06
N GLU A 33 11.45 1.02 0.78
CA GLU A 33 12.25 -0.20 0.74
C GLU A 33 11.44 -1.44 1.16
N VAL A 34 10.41 -1.26 1.98
CA VAL A 34 9.52 -2.32 2.45
C VAL A 34 8.48 -2.68 1.39
N LEU A 35 7.88 -1.70 0.72
CA LEU A 35 6.76 -1.88 -0.21
C LEU A 35 7.21 -2.09 -1.65
N LEU A 36 8.25 -1.38 -2.09
CA LEU A 36 8.68 -1.33 -3.48
C LEU A 36 10.02 -2.05 -3.70
N ASP A 37 10.21 -2.59 -4.89
CA ASP A 37 11.47 -3.15 -5.37
C ASP A 37 12.35 -2.08 -6.06
N ASN A 38 13.49 -2.50 -6.59
CA ASN A 38 14.45 -1.61 -7.26
C ASN A 38 13.91 -1.01 -8.58
N GLN A 39 12.84 -1.57 -9.14
CA GLN A 39 12.14 -1.08 -10.33
C GLN A 39 10.94 -0.19 -9.96
N HIS A 40 10.80 0.18 -8.68
CA HIS A 40 9.66 0.92 -8.13
C HIS A 40 8.32 0.20 -8.35
N GLN A 41 8.34 -1.15 -8.42
CA GLN A 41 7.15 -1.98 -8.44
C GLN A 41 6.85 -2.50 -7.05
N VAL A 42 5.57 -2.76 -6.76
CA VAL A 42 5.17 -3.35 -5.48
C VAL A 42 5.77 -4.75 -5.38
N ARG A 43 6.45 -5.05 -4.26
CA ARG A 43 7.09 -6.34 -4.03
C ARG A 43 6.04 -7.44 -4.00
N GLY A 44 6.33 -8.58 -4.64
CA GLY A 44 5.39 -9.70 -4.74
C GLY A 44 5.00 -10.38 -3.42
N VAL A 45 5.67 -10.06 -2.30
CA VAL A 45 5.26 -10.50 -0.96
C VAL A 45 4.02 -9.74 -0.45
N HIS A 46 3.70 -8.59 -1.04
CA HIS A 46 2.54 -7.78 -0.70
C HIS A 46 1.41 -8.03 -1.69
N LYS A 47 0.21 -8.17 -1.16
CA LYS A 47 -1.04 -8.15 -1.91
C LYS A 47 -1.76 -6.86 -1.62
N LEU A 48 -2.32 -6.26 -2.67
CA LEU A 48 -3.08 -5.02 -2.57
C LEU A 48 -4.55 -5.30 -2.82
N PHE A 49 -5.39 -4.59 -2.09
CA PHE A 49 -6.83 -4.63 -2.25
C PHE A 49 -7.34 -3.20 -2.32
N LEU A 50 -8.29 -2.94 -3.22
CA LEU A 50 -9.00 -1.67 -3.31
C LEU A 50 -10.46 -1.91 -2.94
N ASP A 51 -10.93 -1.22 -1.91
CA ASP A 51 -12.30 -1.35 -1.38
C ASP A 51 -12.67 -2.82 -1.03
N GLY A 52 -11.67 -3.59 -0.55
CA GLY A 52 -11.82 -4.99 -0.16
C GLY A 52 -11.64 -6.02 -1.29
N GLU A 53 -11.55 -5.58 -2.55
CA GLU A 53 -11.36 -6.46 -3.71
C GLU A 53 -9.89 -6.53 -4.14
N PRO A 54 -9.38 -7.69 -4.60
CA PRO A 54 -8.01 -7.82 -5.10
C PRO A 54 -7.72 -6.79 -6.20
N LEU A 55 -6.59 -6.11 -6.09
CA LEU A 55 -6.20 -5.07 -7.04
C LEU A 55 -5.44 -5.67 -8.23
N ASP A 56 -6.02 -5.54 -9.43
CA ASP A 56 -5.39 -6.02 -10.66
C ASP A 56 -4.37 -5.03 -11.27
N SER A 57 -4.52 -3.73 -10.98
CA SER A 57 -3.67 -2.68 -11.56
C SER A 57 -3.50 -1.49 -10.62
N LEU A 58 -2.26 -1.03 -10.45
CA LEU A 58 -1.96 0.19 -9.68
C LEU A 58 -2.51 1.47 -10.35
N GLN A 59 -2.87 1.40 -11.63
CA GLN A 59 -3.48 2.53 -12.35
C GLN A 59 -5.00 2.63 -12.12
N ALA A 60 -5.58 1.75 -11.30
CA ALA A 60 -6.98 1.86 -10.91
C ALA A 60 -7.24 3.22 -10.24
N ALA A 61 -8.32 3.87 -10.67
CA ALA A 61 -8.76 5.14 -10.11
C ALA A 61 -9.30 4.92 -8.69
N VAL A 62 -9.00 5.84 -7.79
CA VAL A 62 -9.52 5.86 -6.41
C VAL A 62 -10.54 6.99 -6.26
N ARG A 63 -11.52 6.77 -5.38
CA ARG A 63 -12.47 7.80 -4.96
C ARG A 63 -12.04 8.39 -3.62
N HIS A 64 -12.70 9.46 -3.20
CA HIS A 64 -12.43 10.14 -1.92
C HIS A 64 -12.48 9.18 -0.70
N ASP A 65 -13.33 8.16 -0.76
CA ASP A 65 -13.56 7.19 0.31
C ASP A 65 -12.93 5.82 0.03
N SER A 66 -12.08 5.73 -1.00
CA SER A 66 -11.46 4.45 -1.35
C SER A 66 -10.41 4.04 -0.33
N GLU A 67 -10.41 2.76 0.03
CA GLU A 67 -9.44 2.17 0.95
C GLU A 67 -8.50 1.25 0.18
N VAL A 68 -7.19 1.46 0.34
CA VAL A 68 -6.16 0.56 -0.19
C VAL A 68 -5.53 -0.22 0.95
N ALA A 69 -5.81 -1.51 1.01
CA ALA A 69 -5.21 -2.40 2.01
C ALA A 69 -3.94 -3.06 1.46
N VAL A 70 -2.87 -3.01 2.24
CA VAL A 70 -1.61 -3.73 1.96
C VAL A 70 -1.50 -4.93 2.90
N VAL A 71 -1.49 -6.13 2.33
CA VAL A 71 -1.39 -7.39 3.09
C VAL A 71 -0.10 -8.09 2.74
N THR A 72 0.80 -8.24 3.72
CA THR A 72 2.03 -9.02 3.54
C THR A 72 1.73 -10.50 3.73
N ALA A 73 1.99 -11.30 2.70
CA ALA A 73 1.91 -12.75 2.80
C ALA A 73 3.07 -13.27 3.66
N ILE A 74 2.77 -13.65 4.90
CA ILE A 74 3.71 -14.40 5.73
C ILE A 74 3.44 -15.87 5.46
N ALA A 75 4.39 -16.56 4.82
CA ALA A 75 4.34 -18.02 4.75
C ALA A 75 4.39 -18.53 6.19
N GLY A 76 3.26 -19.04 6.69
CA GLY A 76 3.23 -19.76 7.96
C GLY A 76 4.06 -21.03 7.82
N GLY A 77 5.15 -21.13 8.59
CA GLY A 77 5.88 -22.38 8.77
C GLY A 77 5.09 -23.39 9.60
#